data_AF-A0A934DW79-F1
#
_entry.id   AF-A0A934DW79-F1
#
_cell.length_a   1.000
_cell.length_b   1.000
_cell.length_c   1.000
_cell.angle_alpha   90.00
_cell.angle_beta   90.00
_cell.angle_gamma   90.00
#
_symmetry.space_group_name_H-M   'P 1'
#
loop_
_entity.id
_entity.type
_entity.pdbx_description
1 polymer ?
#
loop_
_entity_poly.entity_id
_entity_poly.type
_entity_poly.pdbx_seq_one_letter_code
_entity_poly.pdbx_strand_id
1 'polypeptide(L)'
;MPDPIRTNPGTLPVQTPAAKPDKDTTTKVQSQLTKLGFDPGTVDGQWGPRTAGAVKAFQASKGLPQTGQPDTGTLSKLATAAAAVPNPPARPSAPAVTPGGVDSFKRNVNLTFDDGPHPVNTPRVLDILKQHDVKATFFVTGKGVEAHPELIRKIVAEGHVLGNHTYTHADLSKLTPAQAKVEFDKTQAAIDKALGYHYELTMVRPPYGAGSSVVRAAEPKKDIVLWQVDSNDWRYKNDDAKIMANIFEGSESVHARGGTILFHDIHP
;
A
#
# COMPACT_ATOMS: atom_id res chain seq x y z
N MET A 1 -10.17 70.82 -35.62
CA MET A 1 -9.19 69.71 -35.65
C MET A 1 -9.19 69.07 -34.27
N PRO A 2 -9.28 67.74 -34.14
CA PRO A 2 -9.68 67.11 -32.88
C PRO A 2 -8.51 66.83 -31.92
N ASP A 3 -8.87 66.77 -30.64
CA ASP A 3 -8.06 66.66 -29.43
C ASP A 3 -7.31 65.33 -29.23
N PRO A 4 -6.26 65.32 -28.37
CA PRO A 4 -5.47 64.13 -28.08
C PRO A 4 -6.22 63.16 -27.13
N ILE A 5 -6.35 61.91 -27.57
CA ILE A 5 -7.00 60.83 -26.82
C ILE A 5 -6.14 60.47 -25.60
N ARG A 6 -6.69 60.71 -24.40
CA ARG A 6 -6.25 60.10 -23.14
C ARG A 6 -6.40 58.58 -23.25
N THR A 7 -5.28 57.86 -23.26
CA THR A 7 -5.27 56.41 -23.10
C THR A 7 -5.54 56.05 -21.65
N ASN A 8 -6.74 55.52 -21.41
CA ASN A 8 -7.14 54.87 -20.17
C ASN A 8 -6.28 53.60 -19.98
N PRO A 9 -5.57 53.39 -18.86
CA PRO A 9 -4.94 52.11 -18.60
C PRO A 9 -6.04 51.07 -18.42
N GLY A 10 -6.13 50.15 -19.38
CA GLY A 10 -7.09 49.06 -19.37
C GLY A 10 -7.04 48.35 -18.03
N THR A 11 -8.19 48.36 -17.35
CA THR A 11 -8.51 47.41 -16.30
C THR A 11 -8.18 46.01 -16.81
N LEU A 12 -7.21 45.36 -16.17
CA LEU A 12 -6.98 43.92 -16.31
C LEU A 12 -8.35 43.24 -16.19
N PRO A 13 -8.72 42.32 -17.09
CA PRO A 13 -9.96 41.57 -16.92
C PRO A 13 -9.87 40.88 -15.56
N VAL A 14 -10.77 41.26 -14.66
CA VAL A 14 -11.07 40.50 -13.45
C VAL A 14 -11.47 39.12 -13.95
N GLN A 15 -10.54 38.18 -13.89
CA GLN A 15 -10.83 36.79 -14.18
C GLN A 15 -11.91 36.38 -13.21
N THR A 16 -13.12 36.19 -13.74
CA THR A 16 -14.22 35.54 -13.03
C THR A 16 -13.66 34.24 -12.45
N PRO A 17 -13.96 33.88 -11.19
CA PRO A 17 -13.51 32.60 -10.65
C PRO A 17 -14.02 31.50 -11.58
N ALA A 18 -13.09 30.84 -12.27
CA ALA A 18 -13.42 29.71 -13.13
C ALA A 18 -14.26 28.72 -12.32
N ALA A 19 -15.38 28.28 -12.90
CA ALA A 19 -16.30 27.36 -12.24
C ALA A 19 -15.50 26.15 -11.73
N LYS A 20 -15.73 25.79 -10.46
CA LYS A 20 -15.12 24.59 -9.88
C LYS A 20 -15.48 23.40 -10.77
N PRO A 21 -14.53 22.49 -11.06
CA PRO A 21 -14.81 21.33 -11.88
C PRO A 21 -15.94 20.50 -11.27
N ASP A 22 -16.69 19.79 -12.11
CA ASP A 22 -17.67 18.83 -11.63
C ASP A 22 -16.99 17.70 -10.82
N LYS A 23 -17.81 16.92 -10.10
CA LYS A 23 -17.32 15.86 -9.21
C LYS A 23 -16.49 14.81 -9.95
N ASP A 24 -16.90 14.41 -11.15
CA ASP A 24 -16.22 13.37 -11.92
C ASP A 24 -14.87 13.85 -12.44
N THR A 25 -14.81 15.10 -12.92
CA THR A 25 -13.56 15.76 -13.32
C THR A 25 -12.63 15.93 -12.13
N THR A 26 -13.17 16.32 -10.96
CA THR A 26 -12.40 16.45 -9.72
C THR A 26 -11.81 15.13 -9.27
N THR A 27 -12.61 14.05 -9.23
CA THR A 27 -12.16 12.72 -8.86
C THR A 27 -11.06 12.22 -9.81
N LYS A 28 -11.23 12.40 -11.14
CA LYS A 28 -10.21 12.00 -12.12
C LYS A 28 -8.89 12.74 -11.92
N VAL A 29 -8.95 14.06 -11.70
CA VAL A 29 -7.77 14.89 -11.46
C VAL A 29 -7.08 14.46 -10.17
N GLN A 30 -7.82 14.26 -9.09
CA GLN A 30 -7.29 13.77 -7.81
C GLN A 30 -6.60 12.40 -8.02
N SER A 31 -7.25 11.43 -8.67
CA SER A 31 -6.66 10.12 -8.96
C SER A 31 -5.37 10.21 -9.78
N GLN A 32 -5.35 11.05 -10.82
CA GLN A 32 -4.18 11.21 -11.68
C GLN A 32 -3.02 11.90 -10.96
N LEU A 33 -3.30 12.91 -10.13
CA LEU A 33 -2.30 13.58 -9.29
C LEU A 33 -1.68 12.61 -8.29
N THR A 34 -2.51 11.81 -7.61
CA THR A 34 -2.05 10.74 -6.71
C THR A 34 -1.17 9.74 -7.46
N LYS A 35 -1.58 9.30 -8.65
CA LYS A 35 -0.79 8.38 -9.49
C LYS A 35 0.57 8.97 -9.89
N LEU A 36 0.65 10.29 -10.02
CA LEU A 36 1.85 11.03 -10.40
C LEU A 36 2.71 11.46 -9.19
N GLY A 37 2.35 11.06 -7.97
CA GLY A 37 3.11 11.37 -6.75
C GLY A 37 2.84 12.77 -6.18
N PHE A 38 1.78 13.45 -6.63
CA PHE A 38 1.30 14.69 -6.02
C PHE A 38 0.22 14.37 -4.98
N ASP A 39 0.13 15.17 -3.91
CA ASP A 39 -0.86 14.99 -2.83
C ASP A 39 -2.06 15.95 -2.99
N PRO A 40 -3.14 15.54 -3.70
CA PRO A 40 -4.35 16.33 -3.82
C PRO A 40 -5.27 16.23 -2.59
N GLY A 41 -4.88 15.48 -1.54
CA GLY A 41 -5.76 15.01 -0.48
C GLY A 41 -6.55 13.76 -0.88
N THR A 42 -7.66 13.50 -0.17
CA THR A 42 -8.56 12.37 -0.45
C THR A 42 -9.16 12.47 -1.84
N VAL A 43 -9.24 11.34 -2.56
CA VAL A 43 -9.96 11.25 -3.84
C VAL A 43 -11.46 11.15 -3.56
N ASP A 44 -12.07 12.28 -3.20
CA ASP A 44 -13.46 12.40 -2.75
C ASP A 44 -14.36 13.16 -3.74
N GLY A 45 -13.79 13.68 -4.83
CA GLY A 45 -14.49 14.52 -5.80
C GLY A 45 -14.77 15.93 -5.30
N GLN A 46 -14.17 16.36 -4.18
CA GLN A 46 -14.29 17.71 -3.64
C GLN A 46 -13.08 18.56 -3.99
N TRP A 47 -13.30 19.66 -4.69
CA TRP A 47 -12.22 20.56 -5.09
C TRP A 47 -11.77 21.44 -3.90
N GLY A 48 -10.77 20.96 -3.16
CA GLY A 48 -10.20 21.62 -1.98
C GLY A 48 -8.87 22.35 -2.23
N PRO A 49 -8.37 23.09 -1.22
CA PRO A 49 -7.08 23.79 -1.31
C PRO A 49 -5.89 22.86 -1.53
N ARG A 50 -5.95 21.61 -1.01
CA ARG A 50 -4.94 20.57 -1.29
C ARG A 50 -4.95 20.14 -2.75
N THR A 51 -6.13 19.88 -3.32
CA THR A 51 -6.28 19.54 -4.73
C THR A 51 -5.76 20.66 -5.63
N ALA A 52 -6.11 21.92 -5.35
CA ALA A 52 -5.57 23.08 -6.08
C ALA A 52 -4.04 23.20 -5.92
N GLY A 53 -3.50 22.93 -4.73
CA GLY A 53 -2.05 22.92 -4.47
C GLY A 53 -1.31 21.84 -5.26
N ALA A 54 -1.86 20.63 -5.30
CA ALA A 54 -1.33 19.52 -6.10
C ALA A 54 -1.34 19.82 -7.60
N VAL A 55 -2.41 20.45 -8.10
CA VAL A 55 -2.47 20.92 -9.49
C VAL A 55 -1.38 21.97 -9.77
N LYS A 56 -1.16 22.93 -8.87
CA LYS A 56 -0.07 23.91 -9.03
C LYS A 56 1.31 23.26 -9.07
N ALA A 57 1.54 22.28 -8.18
CA ALA A 57 2.79 21.53 -8.15
C ALA A 57 2.99 20.72 -9.45
N PHE A 58 1.94 20.10 -9.97
CA PHE A 58 1.98 19.42 -11.26
C PHE A 58 2.26 20.41 -12.41
N GLN A 59 1.57 21.55 -12.45
CA GLN A 59 1.79 22.59 -13.46
C GLN A 59 3.23 23.10 -13.43
N ALA A 60 3.78 23.34 -12.25
CA ALA A 60 5.19 23.69 -12.05
C ALA A 60 6.12 22.63 -12.68
N SER A 61 5.86 21.35 -12.41
CA SER A 61 6.69 20.23 -12.93
C SER A 61 6.66 20.08 -14.45
N LYS A 62 5.63 20.62 -15.13
CA LYS A 62 5.43 20.53 -16.59
C LYS A 62 5.62 21.86 -17.33
N GLY A 63 6.13 22.88 -16.64
CA GLY A 63 6.34 24.22 -17.19
C GLY A 63 5.05 24.92 -17.62
N LEU A 64 3.93 24.60 -16.96
CA LEU A 64 2.63 25.22 -17.20
C LEU A 64 2.39 26.41 -16.26
N PRO A 65 1.51 27.37 -16.63
CA PRO A 65 1.03 28.38 -15.71
C PRO A 65 0.43 27.75 -14.44
N GLN A 66 0.88 28.19 -13.26
CA GLN A 66 0.51 27.63 -11.96
C GLN A 66 -0.85 28.15 -11.47
N THR A 67 -1.88 27.99 -12.31
CA THR A 67 -3.24 28.49 -12.04
C THR A 67 -3.91 27.74 -10.88
N GLY A 68 -3.50 26.49 -10.61
CA GLY A 68 -4.16 25.62 -9.64
C GLY A 68 -5.56 25.15 -10.07
N GLN A 69 -5.87 25.37 -11.35
CA GLN A 69 -7.11 24.96 -11.99
C GLN A 69 -6.80 23.88 -13.03
N PRO A 70 -7.70 22.91 -13.25
CA PRO A 70 -7.51 21.89 -14.27
C PRO A 70 -7.96 22.46 -15.63
N ASP A 71 -7.22 23.45 -16.13
CA ASP A 71 -7.44 23.97 -17.48
C ASP A 71 -7.18 22.89 -18.54
N THR A 72 -7.66 23.10 -19.76
CA THR A 72 -7.57 22.10 -20.84
C THR A 72 -6.13 21.64 -21.10
N GLY A 73 -5.16 22.55 -20.96
CA GLY A 73 -3.73 22.23 -21.10
C GLY A 73 -3.21 21.35 -19.96
N THR A 74 -3.64 21.63 -18.73
CA THR A 74 -3.33 20.85 -17.54
C THR A 74 -3.94 19.46 -17.61
N LEU A 75 -5.24 19.35 -17.96
CA LEU A 75 -5.93 18.06 -18.08
C LEU A 75 -5.29 17.14 -19.13
N SER A 76 -4.93 17.69 -20.29
CA SER A 76 -4.29 16.91 -21.36
C SER A 76 -2.91 16.38 -20.94
N LYS A 77 -2.07 17.24 -20.34
CA LYS A 77 -0.76 16.83 -19.83
C LYS A 77 -0.87 15.88 -18.62
N LEU A 78 -1.85 16.07 -17.75
CA LEU A 78 -2.10 15.24 -16.58
C LEU A 78 -2.52 13.83 -17.02
N ALA A 79 -3.45 13.73 -17.97
CA ALA A 79 -3.88 12.45 -18.55
C ALA A 79 -2.73 11.73 -19.27
N THR A 80 -1.95 12.46 -20.06
CA THR A 80 -0.80 11.88 -20.79
C THR A 80 0.28 11.40 -19.83
N ALA A 81 0.62 12.19 -18.80
CA ALA A 81 1.60 11.81 -17.79
C ALA A 81 1.11 10.61 -16.97
N ALA A 82 -0.17 10.61 -16.57
CA ALA A 82 -0.76 9.50 -15.82
C ALA A 82 -0.85 8.22 -16.67
N ALA A 83 -1.03 8.31 -17.99
CA ALA A 83 -1.00 7.16 -18.89
C ALA A 83 0.41 6.61 -19.12
N ALA A 84 1.44 7.47 -19.05
CA ALA A 84 2.85 7.07 -19.18
C ALA A 84 3.42 6.39 -17.92
N VAL A 85 2.79 6.58 -16.76
CA VAL A 85 3.08 5.79 -15.55
C VAL A 85 2.43 4.42 -15.73
N PRO A 86 3.19 3.30 -15.76
CA PRO A 86 2.60 1.96 -15.78
C PRO A 86 1.58 1.87 -14.65
N ASN A 87 0.36 1.41 -14.94
CA ASN A 87 -0.57 1.10 -13.87
C ASN A 87 0.14 0.12 -12.93
N PRO A 88 0.12 0.34 -11.59
CA PRO A 88 0.44 -0.73 -10.67
C PRO A 88 -0.42 -1.94 -11.10
N PRO A 89 0.11 -3.17 -11.08
CA PRO A 89 -0.73 -4.34 -11.27
C PRO A 89 -1.95 -4.18 -10.37
N ALA A 90 -3.15 -4.41 -10.91
CA ALA A 90 -4.36 -4.43 -10.11
C ALA A 90 -4.06 -5.27 -8.86
N ARG A 91 -4.25 -4.71 -7.67
CA ARG A 91 -4.02 -5.40 -6.40
C ARG A 91 -4.62 -6.80 -6.57
N PRO A 92 -3.82 -7.88 -6.55
CA PRO A 92 -4.43 -9.19 -6.49
C PRO A 92 -5.28 -9.15 -5.23
N SER A 93 -6.58 -9.35 -5.41
CA SER A 93 -7.49 -9.51 -4.30
C SER A 93 -6.82 -10.51 -3.37
N ALA A 94 -6.58 -10.12 -2.11
CA ALA A 94 -6.41 -11.15 -1.08
C ALA A 94 -7.59 -12.12 -1.31
N PRO A 95 -7.35 -13.44 -1.46
CA PRO A 95 -8.43 -14.36 -1.78
C PRO A 95 -9.58 -14.08 -0.81
N ALA A 96 -10.72 -13.71 -1.39
CA ALA A 96 -11.87 -13.28 -0.62
C ALA A 96 -12.22 -14.39 0.37
N VAL A 97 -12.24 -14.07 1.66
CA VAL A 97 -12.92 -14.90 2.64
C VAL A 97 -14.40 -14.69 2.38
N THR A 98 -15.00 -15.54 1.54
CA THR A 98 -16.45 -15.63 1.40
C THR A 98 -16.99 -16.55 2.50
N PRO A 99 -17.82 -16.04 3.44
CA PRO A 99 -18.63 -16.89 4.28
C PRO A 99 -19.88 -17.32 3.50
N GLY A 100 -19.95 -18.61 3.17
CA GLY A 100 -21.17 -19.29 2.74
C GLY A 100 -21.41 -19.35 1.23
N GLY A 101 -21.48 -20.58 0.71
CA GLY A 101 -21.88 -20.86 -0.68
C GLY A 101 -21.19 -22.11 -1.20
N VAL A 102 -21.87 -23.25 -1.06
CA VAL A 102 -21.46 -24.55 -1.59
C VAL A 102 -21.31 -24.47 -3.11
N ASP A 103 -20.09 -24.66 -3.63
CA ASP A 103 -19.70 -25.67 -4.63
C ASP A 103 -18.32 -25.32 -5.24
N SER A 104 -17.44 -26.31 -5.36
CA SER A 104 -16.01 -26.27 -5.77
C SER A 104 -14.97 -25.81 -4.72
N PHE A 105 -14.42 -26.75 -3.96
CA PHE A 105 -13.23 -26.58 -3.13
C PHE A 105 -11.97 -26.31 -3.98
N LYS A 106 -11.77 -25.07 -4.46
CA LYS A 106 -10.41 -24.56 -4.70
C LYS A 106 -9.83 -24.18 -3.34
N ARG A 107 -9.15 -25.16 -2.73
CA ARG A 107 -8.65 -25.14 -1.35
C ARG A 107 -7.42 -24.23 -1.27
N ASN A 108 -7.62 -22.96 -0.91
CA ASN A 108 -6.55 -21.97 -0.92
C ASN A 108 -5.75 -22.02 0.39
N VAL A 109 -4.45 -22.30 0.29
CA VAL A 109 -3.47 -22.14 1.37
C VAL A 109 -2.76 -20.81 1.17
N ASN A 110 -2.68 -19.98 2.21
CA ASN A 110 -1.96 -18.72 2.18
C ASN A 110 -0.56 -18.90 2.76
N LEU A 111 0.46 -18.74 1.91
CA LEU A 111 1.84 -18.64 2.36
C LEU A 111 2.09 -17.24 2.90
N THR A 112 2.63 -17.15 4.11
CA THR A 112 2.89 -15.88 4.77
C THR A 112 4.28 -15.83 5.38
N PHE A 113 4.95 -14.69 5.23
CA PHE A 113 6.32 -14.48 5.66
C PHE A 113 6.40 -13.27 6.60
N ASP A 114 6.97 -13.47 7.78
CA ASP A 114 7.12 -12.44 8.82
C ASP A 114 8.58 -11.93 8.88
N ASP A 115 8.75 -10.79 9.54
CA ASP A 115 10.01 -10.13 9.92
C ASP A 115 10.82 -9.44 8.83
N GLY A 116 10.62 -9.82 7.57
CA GLY A 116 11.30 -9.24 6.42
C GLY A 116 11.01 -7.75 6.19
N PRO A 117 11.60 -7.18 5.12
CA PRO A 117 12.48 -7.84 4.16
C PRO A 117 13.93 -8.02 4.64
N HIS A 118 14.55 -9.15 4.28
CA HIS A 118 15.97 -9.46 4.45
C HIS A 118 16.71 -9.45 3.10
N PRO A 119 17.90 -8.83 2.99
CA PRO A 119 18.56 -8.56 1.70
C PRO A 119 18.99 -9.80 0.93
N VAL A 120 19.14 -10.95 1.59
CA VAL A 120 19.57 -12.21 0.96
C VAL A 120 18.41 -13.19 0.76
N ASN A 121 17.49 -13.26 1.73
CA ASN A 121 16.53 -14.36 1.79
C ASN A 121 15.21 -13.98 1.13
N THR A 122 14.70 -12.77 1.36
CA THR A 122 13.50 -12.26 0.66
C THR A 122 13.63 -12.37 -0.86
N PRO A 123 14.76 -11.98 -1.51
CA PRO A 123 14.92 -12.20 -2.95
C PRO A 123 14.80 -13.65 -3.38
N ARG A 124 15.38 -14.60 -2.60
CA ARG A 124 15.30 -16.04 -2.90
C ARG A 124 13.88 -16.56 -2.78
N VAL A 125 13.16 -16.15 -1.72
CA VAL A 125 11.75 -16.50 -1.53
C VAL A 125 10.91 -15.99 -2.70
N LEU A 126 11.09 -14.73 -3.10
CA LEU A 126 10.40 -14.14 -4.26
C LEU A 126 10.69 -14.92 -5.55
N ASP A 127 11.95 -15.29 -5.79
CA ASP A 127 12.34 -16.05 -6.98
C ASP A 127 11.67 -17.44 -7.00
N ILE A 128 11.58 -18.12 -5.85
CA ILE A 128 10.88 -19.42 -5.72
C ILE A 128 9.38 -19.23 -5.95
N LEU A 129 8.75 -18.25 -5.29
CA LEU A 129 7.31 -17.97 -5.46
C LEU A 129 6.97 -17.70 -6.93
N LYS A 130 7.83 -16.94 -7.63
CA LYS A 130 7.70 -16.67 -9.06
C LYS A 130 7.86 -17.92 -9.91
N GLN A 131 8.82 -18.79 -9.62
CA GLN A 131 9.03 -20.07 -10.33
C GLN A 131 7.79 -20.97 -10.26
N HIS A 132 7.04 -20.91 -9.16
CA HIS A 132 5.84 -21.71 -8.94
C HIS A 132 4.53 -20.98 -9.26
N ASP A 133 4.58 -19.74 -9.75
CA ASP A 133 3.41 -18.87 -9.98
C ASP A 133 2.50 -18.73 -8.75
N VAL A 134 3.10 -18.62 -7.57
CA VAL A 134 2.40 -18.49 -6.29
C VAL A 134 2.52 -17.05 -5.78
N LYS A 135 1.41 -16.50 -5.25
CA LYS A 135 1.41 -15.24 -4.51
C LYS A 135 1.36 -15.51 -3.01
N ALA A 136 1.90 -14.57 -2.24
CA ALA A 136 2.08 -14.69 -0.80
C ALA A 136 1.83 -13.34 -0.13
N THR A 137 1.68 -13.37 1.20
CA THR A 137 1.56 -12.16 2.02
C THR A 137 2.82 -11.99 2.88
N PHE A 138 3.43 -10.81 2.86
CA PHE A 138 4.61 -10.48 3.64
C PHE A 138 4.21 -9.51 4.76
N PHE A 139 4.29 -9.96 6.00
CA PHE A 139 4.12 -9.12 7.19
C PHE A 139 5.46 -8.51 7.54
N VAL A 140 5.70 -7.32 7.02
CA VAL A 140 7.01 -6.66 7.11
C VAL A 140 7.12 -5.79 8.34
N THR A 141 8.34 -5.70 8.89
CA THR A 141 8.65 -4.72 9.94
C THR A 141 9.01 -3.37 9.32
N GLY A 142 8.60 -2.28 9.97
CA GLY A 142 8.96 -0.95 9.50
C GLY A 142 10.47 -0.69 9.45
N LYS A 143 11.26 -1.25 10.37
CA LYS A 143 12.73 -1.24 10.31
C LYS A 143 13.28 -1.95 9.07
N GLY A 144 12.75 -3.13 8.74
CA GLY A 144 13.15 -3.86 7.53
C GLY A 144 12.82 -3.07 6.27
N VAL A 145 11.63 -2.44 6.23
CA VAL A 145 11.19 -1.57 5.13
C VAL A 145 12.16 -0.41 4.90
N GLU A 146 12.59 0.28 5.97
CA GLU A 146 13.53 1.40 5.85
C GLU A 146 14.93 0.98 5.42
N ALA A 147 15.38 -0.20 5.86
CA ALA A 147 16.67 -0.75 5.48
C ALA A 147 16.71 -1.21 4.02
N HIS A 148 15.60 -1.77 3.51
CA HIS A 148 15.53 -2.40 2.19
C HIS A 148 14.28 -1.98 1.39
N PRO A 149 14.09 -0.68 1.11
CA PRO A 149 12.90 -0.18 0.41
C PRO A 149 12.77 -0.71 -1.02
N GLU A 150 13.87 -1.11 -1.66
CA GLU A 150 13.89 -1.79 -2.96
C GLU A 150 13.18 -3.14 -2.94
N LEU A 151 13.27 -3.88 -1.83
CA LEU A 151 12.60 -5.17 -1.71
C LEU A 151 11.09 -4.99 -1.52
N ILE A 152 10.65 -3.94 -0.84
CA ILE A 152 9.23 -3.59 -0.76
C ILE A 152 8.64 -3.31 -2.15
N ARG A 153 9.38 -2.56 -2.98
CA ARG A 153 8.98 -2.34 -4.38
C ARG A 153 8.94 -3.64 -5.16
N LYS A 154 9.93 -4.54 -4.99
CA LYS A 154 9.95 -5.86 -5.67
C LYS A 154 8.76 -6.73 -5.26
N ILE A 155 8.49 -6.85 -3.95
CA ILE A 155 7.36 -7.60 -3.39
C ILE A 155 6.05 -7.15 -4.04
N VAL A 156 5.77 -5.84 -4.07
CA VAL A 156 4.53 -5.31 -4.67
C VAL A 156 4.50 -5.48 -6.18
N ALA A 157 5.62 -5.23 -6.87
CA ALA A 157 5.72 -5.35 -8.33
C ALA A 157 5.49 -6.79 -8.82
N GLU A 158 5.85 -7.79 -8.02
CA GLU A 158 5.64 -9.22 -8.34
C GLU A 158 4.25 -9.74 -7.94
N GLY A 159 3.38 -8.86 -7.40
CA GLY A 159 1.99 -9.15 -7.10
C GLY A 159 1.78 -9.81 -5.73
N HIS A 160 2.72 -9.67 -4.81
CA HIS A 160 2.53 -10.10 -3.43
C HIS A 160 1.83 -9.01 -2.60
N VAL A 161 1.29 -9.39 -1.44
CA VAL A 161 0.55 -8.47 -0.57
C VAL A 161 1.40 -8.13 0.65
N LEU A 162 1.47 -6.85 1.02
CA LEU A 162 2.09 -6.42 2.27
C LEU A 162 1.06 -6.39 3.42
N GLY A 163 1.49 -6.86 4.59
CA GLY A 163 0.84 -6.70 5.88
C GLY A 163 1.75 -5.99 6.88
N ASN A 164 1.18 -5.47 7.96
CA ASN A 164 1.92 -4.74 8.99
C ASN A 164 2.36 -5.68 10.11
N HIS A 165 3.65 -5.72 10.42
CA HIS A 165 4.22 -6.49 11.52
C HIS A 165 4.88 -5.62 12.61
N THR A 166 4.31 -4.44 12.86
CA THR A 166 4.87 -3.39 13.72
C THR A 166 6.16 -2.78 13.16
N TYR A 167 6.65 -1.70 13.76
CA TYR A 167 7.84 -1.03 13.27
C TYR A 167 9.11 -1.69 13.82
N THR A 168 9.09 -2.08 15.09
CA THR A 168 10.24 -2.61 15.82
C THR A 168 10.17 -4.10 16.19
N HIS A 169 9.13 -4.81 15.76
CA HIS A 169 8.79 -6.15 16.26
C HIS A 169 8.44 -6.11 17.77
N ALA A 170 7.66 -5.12 18.17
CA ALA A 170 7.28 -4.93 19.58
C ALA A 170 6.24 -5.96 20.02
N ASP A 171 6.41 -6.49 21.22
CA ASP A 171 5.38 -7.32 21.87
C ASP A 171 4.18 -6.45 22.27
N LEU A 172 3.13 -6.51 21.45
CA LEU A 172 1.94 -5.69 21.61
C LEU A 172 1.17 -5.96 22.90
N SER A 173 1.35 -7.12 23.53
CA SER A 173 0.72 -7.42 24.83
C SER A 173 1.24 -6.53 25.96
N LYS A 174 2.41 -5.91 25.77
CA LYS A 174 3.06 -5.01 26.72
C LYS A 174 2.84 -3.53 26.40
N LEU A 175 2.13 -3.24 25.31
CA LEU A 175 1.89 -1.88 24.85
C LEU A 175 0.45 -1.43 25.13
N THR A 176 0.29 -0.13 25.32
CA THR A 176 -1.01 0.53 25.21
C THR A 176 -1.45 0.62 23.75
N PRO A 177 -2.76 0.76 23.45
CA PRO A 177 -3.24 0.97 22.08
C PRO A 177 -2.60 2.18 21.38
N ALA A 178 -2.32 3.27 22.10
CA ALA A 178 -1.66 4.44 21.53
C ALA A 178 -0.21 4.15 21.13
N GLN A 179 0.55 3.40 21.95
CA GLN A 179 1.91 2.96 21.61
C GLN A 179 1.91 1.99 20.42
N ALA A 180 0.99 1.02 20.41
CA ALA A 180 0.83 0.12 19.27
C ALA A 180 0.47 0.87 17.99
N LYS A 181 -0.39 1.89 18.07
CA LYS A 181 -0.73 2.74 16.93
C LYS A 181 0.50 3.47 16.36
N VAL A 182 1.42 3.92 17.20
CA VAL A 182 2.69 4.51 16.73
C VAL A 182 3.52 3.49 15.95
N GLU A 183 3.61 2.24 16.41
CA GLU A 183 4.29 1.18 15.66
C GLU A 183 3.65 0.94 14.29
N PHE A 184 2.32 0.89 14.23
CA PHE A 184 1.59 0.66 12.98
C PHE A 184 1.73 1.83 12.00
N ASP A 185 1.53 3.06 12.47
CA ASP A 185 1.58 4.28 11.65
C ASP A 185 2.99 4.53 11.12
N LYS A 186 4.03 4.25 11.92
CA LYS A 186 5.43 4.34 11.44
C LYS A 186 5.71 3.33 10.33
N THR A 187 5.23 2.10 10.47
CA THR A 187 5.39 1.07 9.44
C THR A 187 4.65 1.44 8.15
N GLN A 188 3.42 1.97 8.28
CA GLN A 188 2.65 2.49 7.15
C GLN A 188 3.41 3.61 6.42
N ALA A 189 3.93 4.60 7.15
CA ALA A 189 4.70 5.70 6.58
C ALA A 189 5.98 5.23 5.90
N ALA A 190 6.68 4.24 6.47
CA ALA A 190 7.88 3.65 5.87
C ALA A 190 7.56 2.97 4.52
N ILE A 191 6.45 2.22 4.45
CA ILE A 191 6.01 1.55 3.22
C ILE A 191 5.60 2.58 2.17
N ASP A 192 4.79 3.57 2.54
CA ASP A 192 4.36 4.64 1.63
C ASP A 192 5.58 5.37 1.04
N LYS A 193 6.58 5.65 1.88
CA LYS A 193 7.85 6.25 1.44
C LYS A 193 8.64 5.34 0.50
N ALA A 194 8.70 4.04 0.79
CA ALA A 194 9.42 3.07 -0.06
C ALA A 194 8.80 2.92 -1.45
N LEU A 195 7.47 3.02 -1.53
CA LEU A 195 6.68 2.89 -2.75
C LEU A 195 6.50 4.21 -3.52
N GLY A 196 6.55 5.35 -2.82
CA GLY A 196 6.30 6.67 -3.39
C GLY A 196 4.81 7.02 -3.55
N TYR A 197 3.92 6.22 -2.97
CA TYR A 197 2.47 6.44 -2.94
C TYR A 197 1.87 5.77 -1.71
N HIS A 198 0.64 6.15 -1.33
CA HIS A 198 -0.04 5.53 -0.20
C HIS A 198 -0.48 4.10 -0.54
N TYR A 199 0.06 3.11 0.17
CA TYR A 199 -0.32 1.70 0.06
C TYR A 199 -1.13 1.30 1.29
N GLU A 200 -2.44 1.15 1.17
CA GLU A 200 -3.29 0.83 2.31
C GLU A 200 -3.00 -0.58 2.90
N LEU A 201 -2.41 -0.62 4.10
CA LEU A 201 -2.25 -1.88 4.85
C LEU A 201 -3.56 -2.26 5.53
N THR A 202 -4.25 -3.25 4.98
CA THR A 202 -5.53 -3.75 5.51
C THR A 202 -5.35 -4.82 6.59
N MET A 203 -4.14 -5.33 6.79
CA MET A 203 -3.86 -6.46 7.69
C MET A 203 -2.75 -6.13 8.69
N VAL A 204 -2.91 -6.61 9.92
CA VAL A 204 -1.90 -6.61 10.97
C VAL A 204 -1.69 -8.05 11.43
N ARG A 205 -0.43 -8.47 11.50
CA ARG A 205 -0.05 -9.66 12.26
C ARG A 205 0.69 -9.19 13.51
N PRO A 206 0.18 -9.47 14.72
CA PRO A 206 0.89 -9.15 15.95
C PRO A 206 2.17 -10.00 16.08
N PRO A 207 3.34 -9.40 16.38
CA PRO A 207 4.51 -10.15 16.81
C PRO A 207 4.17 -11.18 17.90
N TYR A 208 4.74 -12.38 17.78
CA TYR A 208 4.50 -13.52 18.69
C TYR A 208 3.03 -14.00 18.75
N GLY A 209 2.15 -13.50 17.88
CA GLY A 209 0.70 -13.77 17.95
C GLY A 209 0.01 -13.13 19.17
N ALA A 210 0.66 -12.19 19.84
CA ALA A 210 0.20 -11.62 21.11
C ALA A 210 -0.38 -10.20 20.96
N GLY A 211 -1.38 -9.84 21.78
CA GLY A 211 -1.90 -8.47 21.83
C GLY A 211 -3.07 -8.14 20.89
N SER A 212 -3.86 -9.14 20.46
CA SER A 212 -5.02 -8.91 19.56
C SER A 212 -6.04 -7.89 20.08
N SER A 213 -6.26 -7.78 21.40
CA SER A 213 -7.13 -6.74 21.98
C SER A 213 -6.56 -5.33 21.77
N VAL A 214 -5.23 -5.19 21.88
CA VAL A 214 -4.51 -3.93 21.63
C VAL A 214 -4.61 -3.56 20.16
N VAL A 215 -4.48 -4.53 19.24
CA VAL A 215 -4.68 -4.28 17.80
C VAL A 215 -6.10 -3.83 17.51
N ARG A 216 -7.14 -4.51 18.04
CA ARG A 216 -8.54 -4.11 17.84
C ARG A 216 -8.82 -2.68 18.33
N ALA A 217 -8.17 -2.26 19.40
CA ALA A 217 -8.32 -0.91 19.94
C ALA A 217 -7.55 0.13 19.12
N ALA A 218 -6.36 -0.19 18.63
CA ALA A 218 -5.49 0.73 17.89
C ALA A 218 -5.88 0.87 16.40
N GLU A 219 -6.35 -0.22 15.79
CA GLU A 219 -6.61 -0.38 14.35
C GLU A 219 -7.91 -1.16 14.11
N PRO A 220 -9.08 -0.65 14.53
CA PRO A 220 -10.35 -1.40 14.54
C PRO A 220 -10.86 -1.82 13.16
N LYS A 221 -10.29 -1.28 12.08
CA LYS A 221 -10.66 -1.58 10.69
C LYS A 221 -9.71 -2.56 10.01
N LYS A 222 -8.59 -2.93 10.64
CA LYS A 222 -7.60 -3.84 10.05
C LYS A 222 -7.87 -5.27 10.50
N ASP A 223 -7.70 -6.20 9.59
CA ASP A 223 -7.81 -7.62 9.88
C ASP A 223 -6.62 -8.09 10.71
N ILE A 224 -6.88 -8.85 11.77
CA ILE A 224 -5.84 -9.51 12.56
C ILE A 224 -5.60 -10.87 11.95
N VAL A 225 -4.42 -11.07 11.36
CA VAL A 225 -4.06 -12.31 10.67
C VAL A 225 -3.08 -13.09 11.54
N LEU A 226 -3.54 -14.23 12.05
CA LEU A 226 -2.69 -15.23 12.72
C LEU A 226 -2.37 -16.36 11.74
N TRP A 227 -2.05 -17.54 12.25
CA TRP A 227 -1.77 -18.73 11.46
C TRP A 227 -2.46 -19.96 12.06
N GLN A 228 -2.70 -20.95 11.20
CA GLN A 228 -3.17 -22.27 11.61
C GLN A 228 -2.00 -23.26 11.70
N VAL A 229 -0.93 -23.03 10.93
CA VAL A 229 0.27 -23.88 10.89
C VAL A 229 1.50 -23.01 11.07
N ASP A 230 2.31 -23.36 12.06
CA ASP A 230 3.63 -22.78 12.28
C ASP A 230 4.68 -23.75 11.71
N SER A 231 5.45 -23.31 10.72
CA SER A 231 6.53 -24.11 10.15
C SER A 231 7.63 -24.41 11.19
N ASN A 232 7.75 -23.58 12.23
CA ASN A 232 8.86 -23.55 13.18
C ASN A 232 10.23 -23.42 12.51
N ASP A 233 10.30 -22.81 11.33
CA ASP A 233 11.55 -22.47 10.64
C ASP A 233 12.48 -21.61 11.51
N TRP A 234 11.92 -20.70 12.31
CA TRP A 234 12.65 -19.91 13.30
C TRP A 234 13.34 -20.75 14.38
N ARG A 235 12.80 -21.95 14.69
CA ARG A 235 13.36 -22.87 15.68
C ARG A 235 14.30 -23.89 15.06
N TYR A 236 13.92 -24.43 13.91
CA TYR A 236 14.62 -25.56 13.27
C TYR A 236 15.69 -25.12 12.27
N LYS A 237 15.66 -23.87 11.80
CA LYS A 237 16.66 -23.27 10.91
C LYS A 237 16.85 -24.13 9.65
N ASN A 238 17.96 -24.87 9.56
CA ASN A 238 18.34 -25.65 8.39
C ASN A 238 17.87 -27.12 8.44
N ASP A 239 17.01 -27.48 9.40
CA ASP A 239 16.46 -28.83 9.52
C ASP A 239 15.15 -28.95 8.72
N ASP A 240 15.31 -28.98 7.39
CA ASP A 240 14.21 -29.02 6.42
C ASP A 240 13.23 -30.16 6.71
N ALA A 241 13.72 -31.32 7.16
CA ALA A 241 12.88 -32.47 7.44
C ALA A 241 11.85 -32.16 8.54
N LYS A 242 12.26 -31.47 9.61
CA LYS A 242 11.34 -31.07 10.69
C LYS A 242 10.40 -29.94 10.27
N ILE A 243 10.89 -28.99 9.47
CA ILE A 243 10.06 -27.90 8.94
C ILE A 243 8.96 -28.49 8.06
N MET A 244 9.32 -29.37 7.13
CA MET A 244 8.37 -30.04 6.25
C MET A 244 7.41 -30.95 7.02
N ALA A 245 7.89 -31.68 8.04
CA ALA A 245 7.01 -32.49 8.88
C ALA A 245 5.94 -31.64 9.59
N ASN A 246 6.34 -30.53 10.23
CA ASN A 246 5.40 -29.60 10.86
C ASN A 246 4.39 -29.01 9.88
N ILE A 247 4.85 -28.64 8.69
CA ILE A 247 3.97 -28.14 7.65
C ILE A 247 2.97 -29.22 7.27
N PHE A 248 3.41 -30.44 6.95
CA PHE A 248 2.51 -31.50 6.50
C PHE A 248 1.55 -31.98 7.60
N GLU A 249 2.06 -32.31 8.79
CA GLU A 249 1.25 -32.73 9.94
C GLU A 249 0.26 -31.62 10.36
N GLY A 250 0.73 -30.38 10.47
CA GLY A 250 -0.13 -29.24 10.78
C GLY A 250 -1.14 -28.97 9.65
N SER A 251 -0.74 -29.16 8.40
CA SER A 251 -1.58 -28.91 7.23
C SER A 251 -2.63 -29.98 6.98
N GLU A 252 -2.58 -31.17 7.59
CA GLU A 252 -3.72 -32.11 7.53
C GLU A 252 -5.01 -31.44 8.01
N SER A 253 -4.91 -30.54 9.00
CA SER A 253 -6.03 -29.75 9.51
C SER A 253 -6.44 -28.56 8.61
N VAL A 254 -5.55 -28.13 7.70
CA VAL A 254 -5.69 -26.98 6.78
C VAL A 254 -6.12 -27.42 5.38
N HIS A 255 -5.64 -28.55 4.87
CA HIS A 255 -5.96 -29.10 3.55
C HIS A 255 -7.46 -29.39 3.38
N ALA A 256 -8.19 -29.56 4.48
CA ALA A 256 -9.64 -29.75 4.46
C ALA A 256 -10.45 -28.43 4.40
N ARG A 257 -9.88 -27.28 4.80
CA ARG A 257 -10.64 -26.03 5.03
C ARG A 257 -10.01 -24.75 4.46
N GLY A 258 -8.80 -24.82 3.91
CA GLY A 258 -7.96 -23.64 3.65
C GLY A 258 -7.35 -23.10 4.94
N GLY A 259 -6.26 -22.33 4.84
CA GLY A 259 -5.56 -21.82 6.03
C GLY A 259 -4.23 -21.13 5.72
N THR A 260 -3.63 -20.58 6.77
CA THR A 260 -2.46 -19.70 6.72
C THR A 260 -1.27 -20.37 7.37
N ILE A 261 -0.16 -20.45 6.65
CA ILE A 261 1.10 -21.01 7.12
C ILE A 261 2.08 -19.87 7.42
N LEU A 262 2.66 -19.90 8.62
CA LEU A 262 3.69 -18.96 9.06
C LEU A 262 5.09 -19.45 8.67
N PHE A 263 5.82 -18.57 8.01
CA PHE A 263 7.26 -18.64 7.74
C PHE A 263 7.91 -17.30 8.10
N HIS A 264 9.24 -17.29 8.13
CA HIS A 264 10.07 -16.11 8.35
C HIS A 264 11.10 -16.05 7.22
N ASP A 265 11.01 -15.03 6.36
CA ASP A 265 11.92 -14.87 5.21
C ASP A 265 13.26 -14.22 5.60
N ILE A 266 13.64 -14.34 6.88
CA ILE A 266 14.87 -13.82 7.48
C ILE A 266 15.85 -14.93 7.88
N HIS A 267 15.45 -16.20 7.73
CA HIS A 267 16.26 -17.38 8.04
C HIS A 267 16.69 -18.09 6.75
N PRO A 268 17.90 -18.70 6.75
CA PRO A 268 18.45 -19.41 5.59
C PRO A 268 17.60 -20.61 5.16
#